data_AF-A0A525P742-F1
#
_entry.id   AF-A0A525P742-F1
#
_cell.length_a   1.000
_cell.length_b   1.000
_cell.length_c   1.000
_cell.angle_alpha   90.00
_cell.angle_beta   90.00
_cell.angle_gamma   90.00
#
_symmetry.space_group_name_H-M   'P 1'
#
loop_
_entity.id
_entity.type
_entity.pdbx_description
1 polymer ?
#
loop_
_entity_poly.entity_id
_entity_poly.type
_entity_poly.pdbx_seq_one_letter_code
_entity_poly.pdbx_strand_id
1 'polypeptide(L)' 'MGFSIYVTNFGNYNASFGSMAGVIILLMWLWISAFIVLLGAELNAEMEAQTTHDTTVGPDEPMGERGASKADKLGKAVD' A
#
# COMPACT_ATOMS: atom_id res chain seq x y z
N MET A 1 -21.54 -31.54 36.47
CA MET A 1 -20.90 -30.22 36.59
C MET A 1 -19.74 -29.96 35.61
N GLY A 2 -19.17 -30.97 34.92
CA GLY A 2 -18.02 -30.76 34.01
C GLY A 2 -18.33 -29.96 32.73
N PHE A 3 -19.53 -30.10 32.16
CA PHE A 3 -19.92 -29.36 30.94
C PHE A 3 -19.97 -27.84 31.15
N SER A 4 -20.46 -27.38 32.30
CA SER A 4 -20.52 -25.95 32.62
C SER A 4 -19.12 -25.33 32.71
N ILE A 5 -18.16 -26.04 33.29
CA ILE A 5 -16.76 -25.58 33.39
C ILE A 5 -16.13 -25.49 32.00
N TYR A 6 -16.38 -26.49 31.14
CA TYR A 6 -15.87 -26.50 29.77
C TYR A 6 -16.39 -25.30 28.95
N VAL A 7 -17.70 -25.04 28.98
CA VAL A 7 -18.31 -23.92 28.24
C VAL A 7 -17.84 -22.57 28.74
N THR A 8 -17.67 -22.39 30.06
CA THR A 8 -17.13 -21.14 30.64
C THR A 8 -15.67 -20.88 30.24
N ASN A 9 -14.82 -21.91 30.23
CA ASN A 9 -13.43 -21.77 29.78
C ASN A 9 -13.35 -21.46 28.28
N PHE A 10 -14.19 -22.10 27.45
CA PHE A 10 -14.23 -21.87 26.01
C PHE A 10 -14.71 -20.45 25.64
N GLY A 11 -15.68 -19.91 26.38
CA GLY A 11 -16.15 -18.53 26.22
C GLY A 11 -15.08 -17.49 26.58
N ASN A 12 -14.34 -17.69 27.67
CA ASN A 12 -13.27 -16.79 28.09
C ASN A 12 -12.03 -16.81 27.18
N TYR A 13 -11.68 -17.98 26.63
CA TYR A 13 -10.64 -18.08 25.59
C TYR A 13 -11.04 -17.26 24.35
N ASN A 14 -12.24 -17.47 23.81
CA ASN A 14 -12.72 -16.71 22.65
C ASN A 14 -12.73 -15.18 22.88
N ALA A 15 -13.04 -14.71 24.10
CA ALA A 15 -13.06 -13.27 24.40
C ALA A 15 -11.67 -12.61 24.29
N SER A 16 -10.61 -13.28 24.76
CA SER A 16 -9.24 -12.74 24.72
C SER A 16 -8.63 -12.85 23.32
N PHE A 17 -8.88 -13.95 22.62
CA PHE A 17 -8.40 -14.15 21.25
C PHE A 17 -9.20 -13.35 20.21
N GLY A 18 -10.47 -13.03 20.47
CA GLY A 18 -11.30 -12.23 19.57
C GLY A 18 -10.84 -10.77 19.44
N SER A 19 -10.51 -10.12 20.56
CA SER A 19 -10.01 -8.73 20.52
C SER A 19 -8.61 -8.65 19.91
N MET A 20 -7.72 -9.61 20.21
CA MET A 20 -6.39 -9.70 19.59
C MET A 20 -6.47 -10.02 18.09
N ALA A 21 -7.37 -10.91 17.67
CA ALA A 21 -7.61 -11.20 16.26
C ALA A 21 -8.08 -9.96 15.49
N GLY A 22 -8.95 -9.14 16.10
CA GLY A 22 -9.39 -7.87 15.50
C GLY A 22 -8.22 -6.91 15.22
N VAL A 23 -7.29 -6.76 16.17
CA VAL A 23 -6.09 -5.94 15.98
C VAL A 23 -5.19 -6.51 14.88
N ILE A 24 -4.97 -7.83 14.86
CA ILE A 24 -4.13 -8.49 13.84
C ILE A 24 -4.73 -8.28 12.44
N ILE A 25 -6.05 -8.45 12.28
CA ILE A 25 -6.74 -8.23 11.00
C ILE A 25 -6.61 -6.76 10.57
N LEU A 26 -6.79 -5.81 11.50
CA LEU A 26 -6.62 -4.39 11.21
C LEU A 26 -5.20 -4.06 10.77
N LEU A 27 -4.19 -4.59 11.46
CA LEU A 27 -2.79 -4.38 11.09
C LEU A 27 -2.46 -4.99 9.73
N MET A 28 -2.96 -6.19 9.43
CA MET A 28 -2.80 -6.83 8.13
C MET A 28 -3.48 -6.01 7.02
N TRP A 29 -4.67 -5.46 7.28
CA TRP A 29 -5.37 -4.58 6.35
C TRP A 29 -4.59 -3.29 6.06
N LEU A 30 -4.08 -2.63 7.10
CA LEU A 30 -3.27 -1.41 6.94
C LEU A 30 -1.96 -1.71 6.22
N TRP A 31 -1.34 -2.84 6.50
CA TRP A 31 -0.11 -3.28 5.84
C TRP A 31 -0.33 -3.48 4.32
N ILE A 32 -1.38 -4.21 3.92
CA ILE A 32 -1.74 -4.39 2.50
C ILE A 32 -2.06 -3.04 1.86
N SER A 33 -2.83 -2.19 2.55
CA SER A 33 -3.22 -0.87 2.03
C SER A 33 -2.01 0.04 1.79
N ALA A 34 -1.03 0.03 2.71
CA ALA A 34 0.22 0.78 2.55
C ALA A 34 1.01 0.29 1.33
N PHE A 35 1.09 -1.03 1.12
CA PHE A 35 1.71 -1.63 -0.06
C PHE A 35 1.03 -1.19 -1.36
N ILE A 36 -0.31 -1.17 -1.40
CA ILE A 36 -1.07 -0.73 -2.58
C ILE A 36 -0.77 0.75 -2.91
N VAL A 37 -0.71 1.61 -1.90
CA VAL A 37 -0.42 3.05 -2.10
C VAL A 37 0.99 3.25 -2.66
N LEU A 38 2.00 2.56 -2.10
CA LEU A 38 3.38 2.67 -2.58
C LEU A 38 3.52 2.13 -4.00
N LEU A 39 2.90 0.98 -4.31
CA LEU A 39 2.91 0.41 -5.65
C LEU A 39 2.25 1.34 -6.66
N GLY A 40 1.11 1.95 -6.30
CA GLY A 40 0.44 2.93 -7.15
C GLY A 40 1.29 4.16 -7.42
N ALA A 41 2.02 4.66 -6.42
CA ALA A 41 2.93 5.78 -6.58
C ALA A 41 4.11 5.44 -7.51
N GLU A 42 4.70 4.26 -7.37
CA GLU A 42 5.78 3.79 -8.24
C GLU A 42 5.32 3.59 -9.69
N LEU A 43 4.16 2.96 -9.89
CA LEU A 43 3.57 2.80 -11.21
C LEU A 43 3.29 4.16 -11.87
N ASN A 44 2.72 5.11 -11.14
CA ASN A 44 2.46 6.46 -11.66
C ASN A 44 3.77 7.16 -12.06
N ALA A 45 4.81 7.08 -11.23
CA ALA A 45 6.11 7.67 -11.51
C ALA A 45 6.80 7.04 -12.73
N GLU A 46 6.68 5.72 -12.92
CA GLU A 46 7.25 5.04 -14.08
C GLU A 46 6.48 5.33 -15.37
N MET A 47 5.15 5.43 -15.30
CA MET A 47 4.33 5.86 -16.44
C MET A 47 4.71 7.26 -16.92
N GLU A 48 4.97 8.17 -16.00
CA GLU A 48 5.43 9.52 -16.30
C GLU A 48 6.84 9.51 -16.93
N ALA A 49 7.74 8.66 -16.42
CA ALA A 49 9.09 8.48 -17.00
C ALA A 49 9.09 7.90 -18.43
N GLN A 50 8.06 7.15 -18.81
CA GLN A 50 7.91 6.57 -20.15
C GLN A 50 7.08 7.42 -21.12
N THR A 51 6.47 8.51 -20.63
CA THR A 51 5.59 9.37 -21.44
C THR A 51 6.32 10.67 -21.77
N THR A 52 6.42 11.02 -23.05
CA THR A 52 7.02 12.29 -23.51
C THR A 52 6.14 13.51 -23.19
N HIS A 53 4.85 13.27 -22.96
CA HIS A 53 3.87 14.27 -22.56
C HIS A 53 3.94 14.52 -21.05
N ASP A 54 3.95 15.79 -20.64
CA ASP A 54 3.85 16.14 -19.23
C ASP A 54 2.47 15.80 -18.69
N THR A 55 2.40 15.06 -17.58
CA THR A 55 1.14 14.76 -16.90
C THR A 55 1.13 15.31 -15.47
N THR A 56 2.12 16.14 -15.13
CA THR A 56 2.20 16.80 -13.83
C THR A 56 1.20 17.96 -13.73
N VAL A 57 1.01 18.47 -12.52
CA VAL A 57 0.11 19.61 -12.27
C VAL A 57 0.92 20.89 -12.44
N GLY A 58 0.63 21.66 -13.48
CA GLY A 58 1.35 22.91 -13.77
C GLY A 58 1.32 23.27 -15.25
N PRO A 59 2.04 24.33 -15.66
CA PRO A 59 2.35 24.55 -17.07
C PRO A 59 3.26 23.43 -17.58
N ASP A 60 3.03 22.96 -18.81
CA ASP A 60 3.85 21.90 -19.42
C ASP A 60 5.32 22.31 -19.48
N GLU A 61 6.19 21.54 -18.83
CA GLU A 61 7.63 21.79 -18.84
C GLU A 61 8.35 20.75 -19.74
N PRO A 62 9.37 21.16 -20.49
CA PRO A 62 10.15 20.24 -21.30
C PRO A 62 10.90 19.24 -20.40
N MET A 63 11.08 18.04 -20.91
CA MET A 63 11.81 16.96 -20.23
C MET A 63 13.21 17.45 -19.82
N GLY A 64 13.56 17.36 -18.53
CA GLY A 64 14.83 17.87 -17.99
C GLY A 64 14.69 19.10 -17.10
N GLU A 65 13.56 19.83 -17.20
CA GLU A 65 13.28 21.03 -16.40
C GLU A 65 12.17 20.82 -15.35
N ARG A 66 11.54 19.64 -15.29
CA ARG A 66 10.33 19.35 -14.47
C ARG A 66 10.58 19.23 -12.96
N GLY A 67 11.84 19.39 -12.52
CA GLY A 67 12.22 19.34 -11.11
C GLY A 67 12.12 17.96 -10.46
N ALA A 68 11.91 16.89 -11.24
CA ALA A 68 11.77 15.52 -10.76
C ALA A 68 12.71 14.58 -11.53
N SER A 69 13.70 14.01 -10.84
CA SER A 69 14.74 13.16 -11.47
C SER A 69 14.21 11.97 -12.29
N LYS A 70 12.98 11.51 -12.02
CA LYS A 70 12.33 10.42 -12.76
C LYS A 70 11.58 10.91 -14.00
N ALA A 71 11.04 12.12 -13.97
CA ALA A 71 10.43 12.76 -15.14
C ALA A 71 11.48 13.35 -16.10
N ASP A 72 12.64 13.73 -15.57
CA ASP A 72 13.71 14.38 -16.33
C ASP A 72 14.62 13.42 -17.12
N LYS A 73 14.47 12.10 -16.91
CA LYS A 73 15.31 11.07 -17.55
C LYS A 73 14.44 9.98 -18.16
N LEU A 74 14.52 9.82 -19.49
CA LEU A 74 13.99 8.63 -20.15
C LEU A 74 14.73 7.39 -19.65
N GLY A 75 13.98 6.35 -19.28
CA GLY A 75 14.55 5.03 -19.05
C GLY A 75 15.32 4.55 -20.28
N LYS A 76 16.44 3.85 -20.09
CA LYS A 76 17.18 3.27 -21.22
C LYS A 76 16.23 2.37 -22.00
N ALA A 77 16.02 2.68 -23.28
CA ALA A 77 15.36 1.76 -24.19
C ALA A 77 16.13 0.43 -24.16
N VAL A 78 15.42 -0.65 -23.86
CA VAL A 78 15.97 -1.99 -24.01
C VAL A 78 15.89 -2.28 -25.51
N ASP A 79 17.05 -2.37 -26.16
CA ASP A 79 17.20 -2.80 -27.56
C ASP A 79 16.73 -4.26 -27.76
#